data_AF-A0A1Q7G7L6-F1
#
_entry.id   AF-A0A1Q7G7L6-F1
#
_cell.length_a   1.000
_cell.length_b   1.000
_cell.length_c   1.000
_cell.angle_alpha   90.00
_cell.angle_beta   90.00
_cell.angle_gamma   90.00
#
_symmetry.space_group_name_H-M   'P 1'
#
loop_
_entity.id
_entity.type
_entity.pdbx_description
1 polymer ?
#
loop_
_entity_poly.entity_id
_entity_poly.type
_entity_poly.pdbx_seq_one_letter_code
_entity_poly.pdbx_strand_id
1 'polypeptide(L)'
;MEKLLFLNIGWMQNYRGLENNKGKIIDKIQGGGSAVRKHKFGHEIFNFKPHKGHMFGYVQLSRGRKLRIERIGAHKEDGHVDNILAFWVSTRPRIRGTVITGWYKEAVVYRSPQDPPANSNRKYKGEVCRFFVKAKAKNCRCLPVLQRDFVIPRGKCGIGQTNVWYADKEKQGRFRKKAIKYVTEGLHQYPT
;
A
#
# COMPACT_ATOMS: atom_id res chain seq x y z
N MET A 1 -15.55 -1.85 15.14
CA MET A 1 -14.07 -1.89 15.13
C MET A 1 -13.60 -1.42 13.75
N GLU A 2 -12.68 -0.47 13.64
CA GLU A 2 -12.22 0.03 12.33
C GLU A 2 -11.65 -1.10 11.47
N LYS A 3 -12.07 -1.16 10.21
CA LYS A 3 -11.65 -2.14 9.21
C LYS A 3 -10.33 -1.68 8.60
N LEU A 4 -9.28 -2.49 8.73
CA LEU A 4 -7.93 -2.09 8.36
C LEU A 4 -7.13 -3.23 7.73
N LEU A 5 -6.22 -2.84 6.85
CA LEU A 5 -5.48 -3.74 5.96
C LEU A 5 -4.05 -3.24 5.82
N PHE A 6 -3.07 -4.12 5.97
CA PHE A 6 -1.66 -3.80 5.77
C PHE A 6 -1.14 -4.48 4.50
N LEU A 7 -0.59 -3.68 3.59
CA LEU A 7 -0.15 -4.06 2.26
C LEU A 7 1.35 -3.81 2.11
N ASN A 8 2.11 -4.90 2.05
CA ASN A 8 3.57 -4.87 1.92
C ASN A 8 3.97 -4.69 0.46
N ILE A 9 4.64 -3.58 0.17
CA ILE A 9 5.08 -3.19 -1.16
C ILE A 9 6.59 -2.91 -1.17
N GLY A 10 7.21 -2.87 -2.35
CA GLY A 10 8.60 -2.42 -2.47
C GLY A 10 8.79 -1.00 -1.92
N TRP A 11 9.97 -0.72 -1.39
CA TRP A 11 10.32 0.61 -0.89
C TRP A 11 10.56 1.58 -2.04
N MET A 12 9.89 2.73 -2.02
CA MET A 12 10.11 3.87 -2.92
C MET A 12 9.97 5.18 -2.16
N GLN A 13 10.50 6.28 -2.70
CA GLN A 13 10.34 7.58 -2.06
C GLN A 13 8.93 8.13 -2.25
N ASN A 14 8.41 8.09 -3.48
CA ASN A 14 7.20 8.81 -3.86
C ASN A 14 6.12 7.92 -4.48
N TYR A 15 6.46 6.76 -5.06
CA TYR A 15 5.50 5.88 -5.74
C TYR A 15 4.66 6.61 -6.81
N ARG A 16 5.32 7.50 -7.56
CA ARG A 16 4.72 8.31 -8.65
C ARG A 16 5.22 7.91 -10.04
N GLY A 17 5.83 6.74 -10.16
CA GLY A 17 6.62 6.30 -11.32
C GLY A 17 8.10 6.28 -11.03
N LEU A 18 8.86 5.63 -11.91
CA LEU A 18 10.31 5.48 -11.78
C LEU A 18 11.08 6.56 -12.55
N GLU A 19 10.51 7.07 -13.63
CA GLU A 19 11.13 7.99 -14.57
C GLU A 19 10.19 9.14 -14.90
N ASN A 20 10.76 10.29 -15.26
CA ASN A 20 9.99 11.41 -15.81
C ASN A 20 9.78 11.25 -17.34
N ASN A 21 9.09 12.21 -17.95
CA ASN A 21 8.82 12.23 -19.40
C ASN A 21 10.08 12.33 -20.29
N LYS A 22 11.24 12.64 -19.72
CA LYS A 22 12.54 12.69 -20.41
C LYS A 22 13.39 11.43 -20.17
N GLY A 23 12.82 10.38 -19.55
CA GLY A 23 13.54 9.15 -19.23
C GLY A 23 14.52 9.26 -18.06
N LYS A 24 14.54 10.39 -17.32
CA LYS A 24 15.39 10.53 -16.14
C LYS A 24 14.76 9.78 -14.98
N ILE A 25 15.54 8.91 -14.33
CA ILE A 25 15.14 8.20 -13.12
C ILE A 25 14.90 9.20 -11.98
N ILE A 26 13.70 9.20 -11.41
CA ILE A 26 13.26 10.06 -10.31
C ILE A 26 12.92 9.29 -9.02
N ASP A 27 12.75 7.98 -9.12
CA ASP A 27 12.51 7.10 -7.98
C ASP A 27 13.02 5.69 -8.30
N LYS A 28 13.26 4.88 -7.27
CA LYS A 28 13.75 3.50 -7.43
C LYS A 28 13.03 2.60 -6.46
N ILE A 29 12.50 1.49 -6.97
CA ILE A 29 11.95 0.44 -6.13
C ILE A 29 13.07 -0.43 -5.55
N GLN A 30 13.05 -0.61 -4.23
CA GLN A 30 14.02 -1.42 -3.48
C GLN A 30 13.27 -2.45 -2.63
N GLY A 31 13.74 -3.70 -2.63
CA GLY A 31 12.98 -4.80 -2.04
C GLY A 31 11.71 -5.12 -2.85
N GLY A 32 10.78 -5.87 -2.25
CA GLY A 32 9.71 -6.54 -2.99
C GLY A 32 10.11 -7.98 -3.36
N GLY A 33 9.12 -8.80 -3.73
CA GLY A 33 9.33 -10.23 -4.02
C GLY A 33 10.34 -10.50 -5.15
N SER A 34 10.57 -11.78 -5.47
CA SER A 34 11.51 -12.21 -6.53
C SER A 34 11.28 -11.54 -7.89
N ALA A 35 10.07 -11.01 -8.16
CA ALA A 35 9.73 -10.24 -9.37
C ALA A 35 10.54 -8.94 -9.53
N VAL A 36 10.79 -8.17 -8.46
CA VAL A 36 11.56 -6.91 -8.52
C VAL A 36 13.03 -7.17 -8.85
N ARG A 37 13.55 -8.33 -8.42
CA ARG A 37 14.93 -8.77 -8.70
C ARG A 37 15.18 -9.11 -10.17
N LYS A 38 14.13 -9.47 -10.93
CA LYS A 38 14.24 -9.92 -12.33
C LYS A 38 13.72 -8.88 -13.35
N HIS A 39 12.77 -8.00 -12.97
CA HIS A 39 12.11 -7.05 -13.90
C HIS A 39 12.27 -5.56 -13.53
N LYS A 40 12.81 -5.25 -12.33
CA LYS A 40 13.06 -3.88 -11.82
C LYS A 40 11.85 -2.95 -11.69
N PHE A 41 10.60 -3.44 -11.81
CA PHE A 41 9.39 -2.69 -11.45
C PHE A 41 8.23 -3.62 -11.05
N GLY A 42 7.23 -3.08 -10.38
CA GLY A 42 5.94 -3.72 -10.06
C GLY A 42 4.82 -2.69 -10.20
N HIS A 43 3.55 -3.09 -10.22
CA HIS A 43 2.46 -2.12 -10.41
C HIS A 43 2.35 -1.14 -9.24
N GLU A 44 2.96 -1.46 -8.08
CA GLU A 44 3.02 -0.57 -6.91
C GLU A 44 3.76 0.76 -7.16
N ILE A 45 4.52 0.90 -8.25
CA ILE A 45 5.27 2.12 -8.58
C ILE A 45 4.37 3.35 -8.74
N PHE A 46 3.06 3.17 -8.89
CA PHE A 46 2.07 4.24 -9.05
C PHE A 46 1.12 4.39 -7.85
N ASN A 47 1.41 3.77 -6.71
CA ASN A 47 0.54 3.80 -5.52
C ASN A 47 0.28 5.21 -4.97
N PHE A 48 1.03 6.25 -5.36
CA PHE A 48 0.73 7.62 -4.94
C PHE A 48 0.76 8.62 -6.12
N LYS A 49 0.51 8.11 -7.34
CA LYS A 49 0.27 8.91 -8.55
C LYS A 49 -1.22 9.33 -8.62
N PRO A 50 -1.58 10.59 -8.38
CA PRO A 50 -2.98 10.99 -8.45
C PRO A 50 -3.51 10.95 -9.89
N HIS A 51 -4.80 10.65 -10.04
CA HIS A 51 -5.53 10.85 -11.29
C HIS A 51 -6.98 11.22 -10.97
N LYS A 52 -7.46 12.35 -11.51
CA LYS A 52 -8.82 12.87 -11.30
C LYS A 52 -9.28 12.82 -9.83
N GLY A 53 -8.45 13.36 -8.94
CA GLY A 53 -8.74 13.43 -7.49
C GLY A 53 -8.70 12.10 -6.74
N HIS A 54 -8.20 11.02 -7.34
CA HIS A 54 -8.12 9.70 -6.73
C HIS A 54 -6.70 9.12 -6.77
N MET A 55 -6.42 8.23 -5.83
CA MET A 55 -5.24 7.36 -5.83
C MET A 55 -5.68 5.91 -6.08
N PHE A 56 -4.80 5.15 -6.72
CA PHE A 56 -5.00 3.76 -7.06
C PHE A 56 -3.77 2.96 -6.66
N GLY A 57 -3.96 2.04 -5.74
CA GLY A 57 -2.92 1.30 -5.07
C GLY A 57 -2.94 -0.19 -5.42
N TYR A 58 -1.76 -0.73 -5.63
CA TYR A 58 -1.50 -2.13 -5.95
C TYR A 58 -0.62 -2.79 -4.89
N VAL A 59 -0.85 -4.08 -4.69
CA VAL A 59 -0.01 -4.97 -3.92
C VAL A 59 0.17 -6.26 -4.71
N GLN A 60 1.39 -6.77 -4.80
CA GLN A 60 1.63 -8.06 -5.43
C GLN A 60 1.11 -9.19 -4.54
N LEU A 61 0.13 -9.94 -5.03
CA LEU A 61 -0.34 -11.16 -4.37
C LEU A 61 0.47 -12.37 -4.83
N SER A 62 0.45 -13.46 -4.03
CA SER A 62 0.91 -14.77 -4.51
C SER A 62 0.07 -15.21 -5.72
N ARG A 63 0.68 -15.94 -6.66
CA ARG A 63 0.01 -16.39 -7.90
C ARG A 63 -1.34 -17.04 -7.63
N GLY A 64 -2.34 -16.68 -8.43
CA GLY A 64 -3.72 -17.20 -8.35
C GLY A 64 -4.55 -16.72 -7.14
N ARG A 65 -4.00 -15.88 -6.25
CA ARG A 65 -4.74 -15.42 -5.07
C ARG A 65 -5.52 -14.13 -5.32
N LYS A 66 -6.65 -14.02 -4.63
CA LYS A 66 -7.48 -12.82 -4.48
C LYS A 66 -7.30 -12.21 -3.07
N LEU A 67 -7.66 -10.95 -2.89
CA LEU A 67 -7.77 -10.36 -1.56
C LEU A 67 -8.95 -10.99 -0.81
N ARG A 68 -8.72 -11.36 0.44
CA ARG A 68 -9.72 -11.94 1.34
C ARG A 68 -10.47 -10.84 2.07
N ILE A 69 -11.22 -10.06 1.30
CA ILE A 69 -11.93 -8.87 1.81
C ILE A 69 -13.03 -9.22 2.82
N GLU A 70 -13.45 -10.49 2.89
CA GLU A 70 -14.35 -10.95 3.95
C GLU A 70 -13.75 -10.78 5.35
N ARG A 71 -12.42 -10.80 5.47
CA ARG A 71 -11.71 -10.59 6.75
C ARG A 71 -11.72 -9.14 7.23
N ILE A 72 -12.15 -8.22 6.37
CA ILE A 72 -12.32 -6.80 6.67
C ILE A 72 -13.77 -6.36 6.48
N GLY A 73 -14.71 -7.29 6.62
CA GLY A 73 -16.13 -7.02 6.77
C GLY A 73 -16.91 -6.86 5.46
N ALA A 74 -16.51 -7.60 4.42
CA ALA A 74 -17.32 -7.87 3.24
C ALA A 74 -18.01 -9.24 3.37
N HIS A 75 -19.05 -9.49 2.58
CA HIS A 75 -19.54 -10.84 2.33
C HIS A 75 -18.57 -11.64 1.42
N LYS A 76 -18.67 -12.98 1.43
CA LYS A 76 -17.79 -13.84 0.60
C LYS A 76 -17.98 -13.63 -0.90
N GLU A 77 -19.19 -13.28 -1.31
CA GLU A 77 -19.56 -13.04 -2.71
C GLU A 77 -19.28 -11.60 -3.16
N ASP A 78 -19.02 -10.67 -2.24
CA ASP A 78 -18.78 -9.28 -2.60
C ASP A 78 -17.50 -9.13 -3.43
N GLY A 79 -17.55 -8.27 -4.44
CA GLY A 79 -16.41 -7.90 -5.26
C GLY A 79 -15.50 -6.85 -4.61
N HIS A 80 -16.01 -6.09 -3.63
CA HIS A 80 -15.29 -5.02 -2.95
C HIS A 80 -15.84 -4.76 -1.55
N VAL A 81 -15.12 -3.94 -0.78
CA VAL A 81 -15.56 -3.43 0.53
C VAL A 81 -15.10 -1.99 0.70
N ASP A 82 -15.98 -1.17 1.26
CA ASP A 82 -15.75 0.26 1.48
C ASP A 82 -15.25 0.56 2.89
N ASN A 83 -14.83 1.81 3.07
CA ASN A 83 -14.47 2.41 4.36
C ASN A 83 -13.33 1.65 5.07
N ILE A 84 -12.31 1.27 4.31
CA ILE A 84 -11.11 0.61 4.82
C ILE A 84 -9.99 1.62 5.06
N LEU A 85 -9.29 1.49 6.20
CA LEU A 85 -7.97 2.10 6.39
C LEU A 85 -6.89 1.15 5.86
N ALA A 86 -6.38 1.45 4.66
CA ALA A 86 -5.36 0.65 4.00
C ALA A 86 -3.97 1.26 4.24
N PHE A 87 -3.13 0.55 5.00
CA PHE A 87 -1.74 0.90 5.25
C PHE A 87 -0.82 0.31 4.18
N TRP A 88 0.03 1.15 3.62
CA TRP A 88 1.17 0.73 2.82
C TRP A 88 2.37 0.57 3.74
N VAL A 89 3.04 -0.57 3.64
CA VAL A 89 4.21 -0.87 4.46
C VAL A 89 5.34 -1.37 3.57
N SER A 90 6.58 -1.08 3.95
CA SER A 90 7.74 -1.52 3.20
C SER A 90 8.92 -1.77 4.11
N THR A 91 9.79 -2.70 3.71
CA THR A 91 11.06 -2.94 4.40
C THR A 91 12.02 -1.81 4.12
N ARG A 92 12.59 -1.21 5.18
CA ARG A 92 13.61 -0.17 5.05
C ARG A 92 14.86 -0.70 4.36
N PRO A 93 15.39 0.01 3.35
CA PRO A 93 16.69 -0.29 2.79
C PRO A 93 17.77 -0.23 3.87
N ARG A 94 18.76 -1.13 3.79
CA ARG A 94 19.99 -1.16 4.62
C ARG A 94 19.80 -1.49 6.12
N ILE A 95 18.82 -0.90 6.81
CA ILE A 95 18.66 -1.01 8.28
C ILE A 95 17.72 -2.17 8.70
N ARG A 96 17.05 -2.82 7.72
CA ARG A 96 16.01 -3.85 7.94
C ARG A 96 14.82 -3.30 8.77
N GLY A 97 13.80 -4.14 8.94
CA GLY A 97 12.53 -3.78 9.57
C GLY A 97 11.51 -3.20 8.57
N THR A 98 10.25 -3.55 8.77
CA THR A 98 9.12 -3.06 7.96
C THR A 98 8.49 -1.88 8.67
N VAL A 99 8.21 -0.80 7.95
CA VAL A 99 7.58 0.42 8.48
C VAL A 99 6.38 0.82 7.65
N ILE A 100 5.49 1.64 8.22
CA ILE A 100 4.45 2.32 7.44
C ILE A 100 5.12 3.32 6.48
N THR A 101 4.79 3.25 5.19
CA THR A 101 5.24 4.20 4.17
C THR A 101 4.15 5.17 3.74
N GLY A 102 2.90 4.87 4.08
CA GLY A 102 1.76 5.71 3.82
C GLY A 102 0.44 4.98 4.06
N TRP A 103 -0.66 5.63 3.74
CA TRP A 103 -1.99 5.06 3.93
C TRP A 103 -3.02 5.69 3.02
N TYR A 104 -4.12 4.97 2.81
CA TYR A 104 -5.38 5.48 2.26
C TYR A 104 -6.47 5.35 3.32
N LYS A 105 -7.14 6.46 3.66
CA LYS A 105 -8.35 6.46 4.49
C LYS A 105 -9.60 6.33 3.61
N GLU A 106 -10.67 5.80 4.17
CA GLU A 106 -11.97 5.64 3.48
C GLU A 106 -11.82 4.96 2.11
N ALA A 107 -10.95 3.93 2.05
CA ALA A 107 -10.62 3.28 0.80
C ALA A 107 -11.66 2.21 0.42
N VAL A 108 -11.85 2.06 -0.88
CA VAL A 108 -12.51 0.91 -1.51
C VAL A 108 -11.44 -0.14 -1.81
N VAL A 109 -11.63 -1.36 -1.31
CA VAL A 109 -10.72 -2.49 -1.55
C VAL A 109 -11.44 -3.56 -2.35
N TYR A 110 -10.89 -3.90 -3.52
CA TYR A 110 -11.44 -4.90 -4.43
C TYR A 110 -10.86 -6.30 -4.15
N ARG A 111 -11.66 -7.34 -4.36
CA ARG A 111 -11.25 -8.75 -4.24
C ARG A 111 -10.23 -9.13 -5.32
N SER A 112 -10.48 -8.68 -6.55
CA SER A 112 -9.67 -8.91 -7.75
C SER A 112 -9.05 -7.61 -8.24
N PRO A 113 -7.89 -7.65 -8.93
CA PRO A 113 -7.27 -6.44 -9.46
C PRO A 113 -8.16 -5.82 -10.54
N GLN A 114 -8.25 -4.49 -10.52
CA GLN A 114 -9.01 -3.68 -11.47
C GLN A 114 -8.05 -3.01 -12.47
N ASP A 115 -8.53 -2.81 -13.70
CA ASP A 115 -7.80 -2.01 -14.68
C ASP A 115 -7.84 -0.52 -14.32
N PRO A 116 -6.73 0.22 -14.50
CA PRO A 116 -6.68 1.64 -14.15
C PRO A 116 -7.63 2.47 -15.03
N PRO A 117 -8.08 3.64 -14.56
CA PRO A 117 -8.94 4.51 -15.36
C PRO A 117 -8.29 4.86 -16.71
N ALA A 118 -9.12 5.01 -17.74
CA ALA A 118 -8.67 5.50 -19.04
C ALA A 118 -7.90 6.82 -18.89
N ASN A 119 -6.85 6.99 -19.70
CA ASN A 119 -6.00 8.19 -19.71
C ASN A 119 -5.27 8.49 -18.38
N SER A 120 -5.18 7.52 -17.46
CA SER A 120 -4.42 7.69 -16.20
C SER A 120 -2.90 7.59 -16.36
N ASN A 121 -2.42 7.21 -17.54
CA ASN A 121 -1.01 6.96 -17.83
C ASN A 121 -0.36 6.04 -16.78
N ARG A 122 -1.12 5.04 -16.30
CA ARG A 122 -0.67 3.96 -15.41
C ARG A 122 -0.23 2.77 -16.25
N LYS A 123 0.76 3.03 -17.10
CA LYS A 123 1.44 2.04 -17.92
C LYS A 123 2.94 2.22 -17.74
N TYR A 124 3.68 1.13 -17.71
CA TYR A 124 5.14 1.18 -17.68
C TYR A 124 5.71 0.04 -18.51
N LYS A 125 6.65 0.35 -19.41
CA LYS A 125 7.22 -0.60 -20.37
C LYS A 125 6.16 -1.43 -21.14
N GLY A 126 5.10 -0.77 -21.58
CA GLY A 126 3.99 -1.40 -22.32
C GLY A 126 2.96 -2.12 -21.47
N GLU A 127 3.21 -2.35 -20.17
CA GLU A 127 2.31 -3.07 -19.28
C GLU A 127 1.32 -2.13 -18.57
N VAL A 128 0.05 -2.52 -18.50
CA VAL A 128 -0.98 -1.83 -17.72
C VAL A 128 -0.81 -2.14 -16.22
N CYS A 129 -0.61 -1.10 -15.42
CA CYS A 129 -0.49 -1.24 -13.96
C CYS A 129 -1.88 -1.21 -13.32
N ARG A 130 -2.35 -2.39 -12.89
CA ARG A 130 -3.64 -2.61 -12.22
C ARG A 130 -3.64 -2.11 -10.78
N PHE A 131 -4.80 -2.13 -10.12
CA PHE A 131 -4.92 -1.74 -8.71
C PHE A 131 -5.92 -2.61 -7.94
N PHE A 132 -5.78 -2.66 -6.63
CA PHE A 132 -6.74 -3.30 -5.70
C PHE A 132 -7.44 -2.29 -4.79
N VAL A 133 -6.83 -1.12 -4.58
CA VAL A 133 -7.30 -0.14 -3.59
C VAL A 133 -7.51 1.19 -4.28
N LYS A 134 -8.67 1.82 -4.06
CA LYS A 134 -8.99 3.17 -4.56
C LYS A 134 -9.40 4.05 -3.40
N ALA A 135 -8.95 5.30 -3.39
CA ALA A 135 -9.41 6.29 -2.42
C ALA A 135 -9.32 7.71 -3.00
N LYS A 136 -10.04 8.66 -2.37
CA LYS A 136 -9.88 10.09 -2.69
C LYS A 136 -8.45 10.51 -2.36
N ALA A 137 -7.80 11.26 -3.25
CA ALA A 137 -6.41 11.67 -3.07
C ALA A 137 -6.18 12.46 -1.78
N LYS A 138 -7.14 13.29 -1.36
CA LYS A 138 -7.09 14.02 -0.08
C LYS A 138 -7.07 13.12 1.17
N ASN A 139 -7.52 11.87 1.03
CA ASN A 139 -7.54 10.87 2.09
C ASN A 139 -6.29 9.96 2.07
N CYS A 140 -5.37 10.19 1.12
CA CYS A 140 -4.15 9.41 0.96
C CYS A 140 -2.93 10.21 1.39
N ARG A 141 -1.99 9.56 2.07
CA ARG A 141 -0.70 10.16 2.40
C ARG A 141 0.43 9.20 2.08
N CYS A 142 1.40 9.67 1.30
CA CYS A 142 2.72 9.06 1.19
C CYS A 142 3.62 9.78 2.21
N LEU A 143 4.18 9.04 3.15
CA LEU A 143 5.06 9.63 4.15
C LEU A 143 6.41 10.00 3.51
N PRO A 144 6.95 11.20 3.80
CA PRO A 144 8.36 11.51 3.57
C PRO A 144 9.23 10.44 4.22
N VAL A 145 10.37 10.11 3.61
CA VAL A 145 11.25 9.02 4.09
C VAL A 145 11.63 9.19 5.56
N LEU A 146 11.90 10.43 6.00
CA LEU A 146 12.28 10.76 7.37
C LEU A 146 11.17 10.53 8.40
N GLN A 147 9.91 10.49 7.97
CA GLN A 147 8.74 10.25 8.83
C GLN A 147 8.34 8.75 8.88
N ARG A 148 9.11 7.85 8.24
CA ARG A 148 8.78 6.40 8.17
C ARG A 148 9.41 5.63 9.33
N ASP A 149 8.91 5.90 10.53
CA ASP A 149 9.43 5.40 11.81
C ASP A 149 8.54 4.34 12.46
N PHE A 150 7.24 4.31 12.13
CA PHE A 150 6.30 3.35 12.70
C PHE A 150 6.61 1.93 12.25
N VAL A 151 7.19 1.13 13.15
CA VAL A 151 7.60 -0.26 12.87
C VAL A 151 6.42 -1.24 12.92
N ILE A 152 6.37 -2.09 11.91
CA ILE A 152 5.42 -3.19 11.78
C ILE A 152 6.03 -4.48 12.33
N PRO A 153 5.36 -5.17 13.27
CA PRO A 153 5.85 -6.45 13.78
C PRO A 153 5.88 -7.52 12.68
N ARG A 154 6.80 -8.49 12.82
CA ARG A 154 6.96 -9.64 11.92
C ARG A 154 6.75 -10.96 12.70
N GLY A 155 6.37 -12.03 12.01
CA GLY A 155 6.26 -13.38 12.62
C GLY A 155 4.91 -13.69 13.28
N LYS A 156 4.91 -14.47 14.38
CA LYS A 156 3.70 -15.10 15.00
C LYS A 156 2.56 -14.12 15.32
N CYS A 157 2.86 -12.83 15.50
CA CYS A 157 1.88 -11.77 15.81
C CYS A 157 1.93 -10.59 14.82
N GLY A 158 2.69 -10.69 13.74
CA GLY A 158 2.92 -9.61 12.78
C GLY A 158 2.73 -10.05 11.33
N ILE A 159 3.28 -9.28 10.37
CA ILE A 159 3.24 -9.68 8.96
C ILE A 159 4.08 -10.95 8.78
N GLY A 160 3.45 -11.94 8.14
CA GLY A 160 4.07 -13.21 7.75
C GLY A 160 4.79 -13.16 6.40
N GLN A 161 4.78 -14.27 5.67
CA GLN A 161 5.44 -14.35 4.35
C GLN A 161 4.62 -13.73 3.21
N THR A 162 3.32 -13.49 3.42
CA THR A 162 2.45 -12.85 2.42
C THR A 162 2.56 -11.34 2.45
N ASN A 163 2.31 -10.70 1.31
CA ASN A 163 2.27 -9.24 1.20
C ASN A 163 1.02 -8.58 1.80
N VAL A 164 0.10 -9.38 2.36
CA VAL A 164 -1.16 -8.90 2.92
C VAL A 164 -1.27 -9.37 4.36
N TRP A 165 -1.68 -8.46 5.24
CA TRP A 165 -1.97 -8.75 6.64
C TRP A 165 -3.19 -7.98 7.12
N TYR A 166 -4.15 -8.70 7.70
CA TYR A 166 -5.45 -8.16 8.15
C TYR A 166 -5.44 -7.72 9.63
N ALA A 167 -4.39 -8.11 10.38
CA ALA A 167 -4.24 -7.83 11.81
C ALA A 167 -5.53 -8.07 12.63
N ASP A 168 -6.28 -9.11 12.31
CA ASP A 168 -7.67 -9.38 12.71
C ASP A 168 -7.82 -10.36 13.87
N LYS A 169 -6.72 -10.75 14.53
CA LYS A 169 -6.78 -11.55 15.76
C LYS A 169 -6.78 -10.63 16.99
N GLU A 170 -7.42 -11.07 18.06
CA GLU A 170 -7.57 -10.28 19.31
C GLU A 170 -6.24 -9.76 19.87
N LYS A 171 -5.20 -10.58 19.85
CA LYS A 171 -3.85 -10.22 20.30
C LYS A 171 -3.22 -9.03 19.55
N GLN A 172 -3.77 -8.63 18.40
CA GLN A 172 -3.35 -7.43 17.68
C GLN A 172 -4.11 -6.16 18.09
N GLY A 173 -5.12 -6.23 18.96
CA GLY A 173 -5.96 -5.09 19.33
C GLY A 173 -5.16 -3.86 19.80
N ARG A 174 -4.15 -4.06 20.65
CA ARG A 174 -3.26 -2.98 21.10
C ARG A 174 -2.46 -2.37 19.95
N PHE A 175 -1.96 -3.20 19.03
CA PHE A 175 -1.23 -2.73 17.86
C PHE A 175 -2.13 -1.94 16.89
N ARG A 176 -3.35 -2.43 16.63
CA ARG A 176 -4.33 -1.72 15.78
C ARG A 176 -4.60 -0.32 16.31
N LYS A 177 -4.87 -0.19 17.62
CA LYS A 177 -5.09 1.11 18.27
C LYS A 177 -3.89 2.06 18.08
N LYS A 178 -2.66 1.57 18.24
CA LYS A 178 -1.44 2.36 17.98
C LYS A 178 -1.33 2.80 16.52
N ALA A 179 -1.61 1.91 15.56
CA ALA A 179 -1.53 2.23 14.13
C ALA A 179 -2.59 3.26 13.71
N ILE A 180 -3.82 3.14 14.24
CA ILE A 180 -4.89 4.12 14.03
C ILE A 180 -4.48 5.48 14.60
N LYS A 181 -4.01 5.49 15.87
CA LYS A 181 -3.52 6.69 16.55
C LYS A 181 -2.42 7.40 15.75
N TYR A 182 -1.50 6.65 15.16
CA TYR A 182 -0.44 7.21 14.30
C TYR A 182 -0.99 7.95 13.08
N VAL A 183 -2.09 7.48 12.48
CA VAL A 183 -2.73 8.15 11.33
C VAL A 183 -3.51 9.40 11.76
N THR A 184 -4.14 9.36 12.93
CA THR A 184 -4.98 10.46 13.43
C THR A 184 -4.16 11.59 14.06
N GLU A 185 -3.07 11.27 14.75
CA GLU A 185 -2.29 12.24 15.54
C GLU A 185 -0.92 12.59 14.92
N GLY A 186 -0.35 11.70 14.09
CA GLY A 186 1.04 11.77 13.60
C GLY A 186 1.36 12.91 12.62
N LEU A 187 0.47 13.90 12.47
CA LEU A 187 0.71 15.08 11.63
C LEU A 187 1.05 16.35 12.40
N HIS A 188 0.96 16.35 13.74
CA HIS A 188 1.16 17.54 14.56
C HIS A 188 2.53 17.65 15.24
N GLN A 189 3.46 16.71 15.01
CA GLN A 189 4.74 16.66 15.75
C GLN A 189 5.98 17.11 14.97
N TYR A 190 5.85 17.62 13.74
CA TYR A 190 6.97 18.21 13.03
C TYR A 190 6.56 19.54 12.39
N PRO A 191 7.14 20.67 12.85
CA PRO A 191 6.90 21.95 12.19
C PRO A 191 7.41 21.88 10.74
N THR A 192 6.59 22.41 9.84
CA THR A 192 6.96 22.72 8.45
C THR A 192 8.14 23.66 8.39
#